data_AF-F0J8I1-F1
#
_entry.id   AF-F0J8I1-F1
#
_cell.length_a   1.000
_cell.length_b   1.000
_cell.length_c   1.000
_cell.angle_alpha   90.00
_cell.angle_beta   90.00
_cell.angle_gamma   90.00
#
_symmetry.space_group_name_H-M   'P 1'
#
loop_
_entity.id
_entity.type
_entity.pdbx_description
1 polymer ?
#
loop_
_entity_poly.entity_id
_entity_poly.type
_entity_poly.pdbx_seq_one_letter_code
_entity_poly.pdbx_strand_id
1 'polypeptide(L)'
;MWRTALIVLLLAVGTTTYTDNRCGQYPTKITSLDNATCIPEHFSGFADGRDNIRSHIRYNCTPTVEAYTGCVCNDGNGVSGYQYCVHNVSRTPDDNTANVTLGLCGIGAKCYLYDFNASMEVDLRDLRLARRLNMYPRPPCIAPDLEATPTIR
;
A
#
# COMPACT_ATOMS: atom_id res chain seq x y z
N MET A 1 -6.44 33.36 -53.41
CA MET A 1 -7.11 32.12 -52.94
C MET A 1 -6.38 31.64 -51.70
N TRP A 2 -6.84 32.11 -50.54
CA TRP A 2 -6.54 31.54 -49.23
C TRP A 2 -7.09 30.11 -49.19
N ARG A 3 -6.27 29.11 -48.84
CA ARG A 3 -6.62 28.07 -47.84
C ARG A 3 -5.32 27.49 -47.29
N THR A 4 -5.09 27.85 -46.04
CA THR A 4 -4.00 27.48 -45.15
C THR A 4 -3.91 25.97 -44.94
N ALA A 5 -2.67 25.47 -45.04
CA ALA A 5 -2.23 24.19 -44.52
C ALA A 5 -2.55 24.08 -43.03
N LEU A 6 -3.27 23.05 -42.59
CA LEU A 6 -3.41 22.69 -41.17
C LEU A 6 -4.23 21.40 -40.95
N ILE A 7 -3.77 20.24 -41.40
CA ILE A 7 -4.26 18.95 -40.85
C ILE A 7 -3.14 17.89 -40.87
N VAL A 8 -2.03 18.16 -40.17
CA VAL A 8 -1.11 17.11 -39.72
C VAL A 8 -0.72 17.44 -38.28
N LEU A 9 -1.73 17.50 -37.41
CA LEU A 9 -1.50 17.69 -35.99
C LEU A 9 -2.67 17.06 -35.27
N LEU A 10 -2.69 15.73 -35.16
CA LEU A 10 -3.47 14.97 -34.19
C LEU A 10 -3.10 13.49 -34.36
N LEU A 11 -2.83 12.83 -33.23
CA LEU A 11 -2.47 11.41 -33.08
C LEU A 11 -0.97 11.10 -33.07
N ALA A 12 -0.18 11.93 -32.41
CA ALA A 12 0.88 11.38 -31.55
C ALA A 12 0.20 10.79 -30.30
N VAL A 13 -0.45 9.64 -30.43
CA VAL A 13 -0.85 8.84 -29.28
C VAL A 13 0.45 8.24 -28.76
N GLY A 14 1.07 8.95 -27.82
CA GLY A 14 2.19 8.41 -27.07
C GLY A 14 1.70 7.17 -26.34
N THR A 15 2.03 6.00 -26.88
CA THR A 15 2.01 4.75 -26.13
C THR A 15 3.04 4.92 -25.02
N THR A 16 2.60 5.29 -23.83
CA THR A 16 3.44 5.19 -22.63
C THR A 16 3.68 3.70 -22.43
N THR A 17 4.80 3.23 -22.96
CA THR A 17 5.34 1.93 -22.59
C THR A 17 5.52 1.98 -21.07
N TYR A 18 4.76 1.16 -20.35
CA TYR A 18 4.88 0.95 -18.91
C TYR A 18 6.23 0.31 -18.62
N THR A 19 7.30 1.09 -18.72
CA THR A 19 8.62 0.69 -18.26
C THR A 19 8.57 0.74 -16.74
N ASP A 20 8.85 -0.40 -16.11
CA ASP A 20 9.03 -0.62 -14.68
C ASP A 20 10.16 0.30 -14.16
N ASN A 21 9.85 1.59 -14.05
CA ASN A 21 10.75 2.59 -13.51
C ASN A 21 10.73 2.39 -12.00
N ARG A 22 11.80 1.77 -11.51
CA ARG A 22 12.03 1.60 -10.07
C ARG A 22 12.00 2.96 -9.41
N CYS A 23 10.83 3.26 -8.84
CA CYS A 23 10.55 4.35 -7.95
C CYS A 23 11.71 4.49 -6.95
N GLY A 24 12.22 5.70 -6.71
CA GLY A 24 13.23 5.94 -5.66
C GLY A 24 12.75 5.59 -4.23
N GLN A 25 11.49 5.16 -4.08
CA GLN A 25 11.02 4.42 -2.90
C GLN A 25 11.07 2.92 -3.17
N TYR A 26 11.73 2.19 -2.28
CA TYR A 26 11.67 0.73 -2.30
C TYR A 26 10.40 0.26 -1.58
N PRO A 27 9.74 -0.81 -2.06
CA PRO A 27 8.64 -1.40 -1.34
C PRO A 27 9.08 -1.80 0.07
N THR A 28 8.10 -1.82 0.97
CA THR A 28 8.30 -2.22 2.36
C THR A 28 7.91 -3.67 2.48
N LYS A 29 8.77 -4.46 3.09
CA LYS A 29 8.42 -5.82 3.48
C LYS A 29 7.46 -5.76 4.67
N ILE A 30 6.24 -6.25 4.48
CA ILE A 30 5.20 -6.32 5.49
C ILE A 30 4.89 -7.79 5.73
N THR A 31 4.93 -8.22 6.98
CA THR A 31 4.65 -9.60 7.40
C THR A 31 3.46 -9.61 8.34
N SER A 32 2.52 -10.51 8.12
CA SER A 32 1.36 -10.69 9.00
C SER A 32 1.80 -11.22 10.36
N LEU A 33 1.18 -10.71 11.42
CA LEU A 33 1.46 -11.09 12.81
C LEU A 33 1.09 -12.55 13.09
N ASP A 34 -0.01 -13.01 12.49
CA ASP A 34 -0.52 -14.38 12.64
C ASP A 34 0.31 -15.43 11.87
N ASN A 35 1.17 -14.99 10.95
CA ASN A 35 1.95 -15.81 10.02
C ASN A 35 1.12 -16.84 9.22
N ALA A 36 -0.21 -16.68 9.20
CA ALA A 36 -1.19 -17.57 8.59
C ALA A 36 -2.02 -16.86 7.52
N THR A 37 -2.00 -15.52 7.49
CA THR A 37 -2.63 -14.73 6.44
C THR A 37 -2.07 -15.14 5.06
N CYS A 38 -2.97 -15.56 4.17
CA CYS A 38 -2.64 -16.05 2.83
C CYS A 38 -2.72 -14.89 1.84
N ILE A 39 -1.61 -14.22 1.56
CA ILE A 39 -1.55 -13.15 0.56
C ILE A 39 -0.88 -13.71 -0.68
N PRO A 40 -1.50 -13.65 -1.86
CA PRO A 40 -0.85 -14.12 -3.07
C PRO A 40 0.42 -13.30 -3.33
N GLU A 41 1.52 -13.93 -3.74
CA GLU A 41 2.75 -13.21 -4.09
C GLU A 41 2.53 -12.22 -5.24
N HIS A 42 1.63 -12.58 -6.18
CA HIS A 42 1.22 -11.76 -7.30
C HIS A 42 -0.29 -11.86 -7.50
N PHE A 43 -0.98 -10.73 -7.60
CA PHE A 43 -2.41 -10.69 -7.86
C PHE A 43 -2.73 -10.62 -9.36
N SER A 44 -3.77 -11.35 -9.77
CA SER A 44 -4.36 -11.34 -11.11
C SER A 44 -5.83 -10.93 -11.00
N GLY A 45 -6.22 -9.80 -11.59
CA GLY A 45 -7.61 -9.34 -11.59
C GLY A 45 -7.81 -8.03 -12.34
N PHE A 46 -8.98 -7.41 -12.21
CA PHE A 46 -9.28 -6.15 -12.88
C PHE A 46 -8.61 -5.01 -12.14
N ALA A 47 -7.64 -4.38 -12.78
CA ALA A 47 -6.91 -3.29 -12.17
C ALA A 47 -7.29 -1.91 -12.69
N ASP A 48 -8.29 -1.80 -13.59
CA ASP A 48 -8.86 -0.53 -14.09
C ASP A 48 -10.21 -0.74 -14.84
N GLY A 49 -10.94 -1.83 -14.55
CA GLY A 49 -12.20 -2.16 -15.24
C GLY A 49 -12.10 -2.46 -16.74
N ARG A 50 -10.89 -2.47 -17.33
CA ARG A 50 -10.67 -2.71 -18.78
C ARG A 50 -9.78 -3.92 -19.11
N ASP A 51 -8.73 -4.18 -18.33
CA ASP A 51 -7.78 -5.25 -18.64
C ASP A 51 -7.79 -6.35 -17.58
N ASN A 52 -8.02 -7.58 -18.04
CA ASN A 52 -7.97 -8.80 -17.23
C ASN A 52 -6.52 -9.30 -17.23
N ILE A 53 -5.77 -9.01 -16.17
CA ILE A 53 -4.39 -9.49 -16.06
C ILE A 53 -4.45 -10.98 -15.71
N ARG A 54 -4.36 -11.83 -16.72
CA ARG A 54 -4.08 -13.26 -16.53
C ARG A 54 -2.60 -13.43 -16.20
N SER A 55 -2.23 -13.32 -14.93
CA SER A 55 -0.97 -13.90 -14.46
C SER A 55 -1.16 -15.40 -14.28
N HIS A 56 -0.17 -16.19 -14.71
CA HIS A 56 -0.19 -17.64 -14.62
C HIS A 56 -0.16 -18.07 -13.15
N ILE A 57 -1.31 -18.53 -12.68
CA ILE A 57 -1.60 -18.95 -11.31
C ILE A 57 -0.63 -20.05 -10.85
N ARG A 58 0.33 -19.67 -10.02
CA ARG A 58 0.72 -20.48 -8.86
C ARG A 58 0.28 -19.71 -7.64
N TYR A 59 -0.71 -20.21 -6.92
CA TYR A 59 -1.12 -19.67 -5.63
C TYR A 59 -0.12 -20.07 -4.55
N ASN A 60 1.10 -19.57 -4.66
CA ASN A 60 1.97 -19.52 -3.50
C ASN A 60 1.50 -18.32 -2.69
N CYS A 61 0.81 -18.63 -1.60
CA CYS A 61 0.51 -17.62 -0.59
C CYS A 61 1.72 -17.44 0.31
N THR A 62 1.91 -16.20 0.72
CA THR A 62 2.92 -15.81 1.68
C THR A 62 2.25 -14.94 2.75
N PRO A 63 2.64 -15.08 4.02
CA PRO A 63 2.28 -14.11 5.06
C PRO A 63 3.05 -12.80 4.92
N THR A 64 4.00 -12.74 3.99
CA THR A 64 4.90 -11.61 3.79
C THR A 64 4.89 -11.10 2.37
N VAL A 65 4.63 -9.81 2.19
CA VAL A 65 4.62 -9.17 0.87
C VAL A 65 5.46 -7.89 0.85
N GLU A 66 5.88 -7.51 -0.35
CA GLU A 66 6.52 -6.23 -0.60
C GLU A 66 5.47 -5.23 -1.10
N ALA A 67 5.16 -4.23 -0.27
CA ALA A 67 4.13 -3.24 -0.56
C ALA A 67 4.66 -1.81 -0.44
N TYR A 68 4.28 -0.95 -1.36
CA TYR A 68 4.55 0.48 -1.30
C TYR A 68 3.61 1.16 -0.30
N THR A 69 4.11 2.15 0.43
CA THR A 69 3.27 2.93 1.36
C THR A 69 2.32 3.87 0.62
N GLY A 70 2.56 4.09 -0.67
CA GLY A 70 1.69 4.80 -1.60
C GLY A 70 2.15 4.56 -3.04
N CYS A 71 1.27 4.82 -4.01
CA CYS A 71 1.59 4.60 -5.43
C CYS A 71 2.22 5.82 -6.12
N VAL A 72 2.51 6.88 -5.36
CA VAL A 72 3.23 8.07 -5.82
C VAL A 72 4.62 8.07 -5.20
N CYS A 73 5.64 8.17 -6.04
CA CYS A 73 7.03 8.24 -5.66
C CYS A 73 7.42 9.63 -5.15
N ASN A 74 8.54 9.71 -4.41
CA ASN A 74 9.08 10.98 -3.93
C ASN A 74 9.54 11.92 -5.06
N ASP A 75 9.88 11.37 -6.23
CA ASP A 75 10.27 12.10 -7.44
C ASP A 75 9.05 12.51 -8.30
N GLY A 76 7.83 12.21 -7.84
CA GLY A 76 6.59 12.50 -8.54
C GLY A 76 6.20 11.44 -9.59
N ASN A 77 7.03 10.42 -9.82
CA ASN A 77 6.68 9.31 -10.69
C ASN A 77 5.58 8.44 -10.07
N GLY A 78 4.79 7.77 -10.92
CA GLY A 78 3.79 6.81 -10.47
C GLY A 78 4.35 5.40 -10.41
N VAL A 79 4.09 4.71 -9.30
CA VAL A 79 4.19 3.25 -9.24
C VAL A 79 2.98 2.68 -9.97
N SER A 80 3.22 1.72 -10.86
CA SER A 80 2.19 1.06 -11.66
C SER A 80 2.59 -0.39 -11.92
N GLY A 81 1.80 -1.13 -12.70
CA GLY A 81 2.08 -2.55 -12.95
C GLY A 81 1.67 -3.44 -11.78
N TYR A 82 0.64 -3.04 -11.01
CA TYR A 82 -0.05 -3.92 -10.07
C TYR A 82 0.83 -4.38 -8.91
N GLN A 83 1.79 -3.52 -8.52
CA GLN A 83 2.56 -3.69 -7.30
C GLN A 83 1.66 -3.45 -6.09
N TYR A 84 1.88 -4.19 -5.00
CA TYR A 84 1.10 -4.00 -3.78
C TYR A 84 1.32 -2.62 -3.20
N CYS A 85 0.26 -2.06 -2.64
CA CYS A 85 0.31 -0.81 -1.92
C CYS A 85 -0.51 -0.88 -0.64
N VAL A 86 -0.13 -0.06 0.33
CA VAL A 86 -0.90 0.13 1.56
C VAL A 86 -2.08 1.04 1.23
N HIS A 87 -3.28 0.47 1.25
CA HIS A 87 -4.51 1.22 0.98
C HIS A 87 -5.02 1.91 2.24
N ASN A 88 -4.97 1.21 3.38
CA ASN A 88 -5.39 1.75 4.66
C ASN A 88 -4.58 1.14 5.80
N VAL A 89 -4.38 1.91 6.87
CA VAL A 89 -3.77 1.45 8.12
C VAL A 89 -4.63 1.94 9.27
N SER A 90 -5.09 1.02 10.11
CA SER A 90 -5.86 1.35 11.31
C SER A 90 -5.24 0.68 12.54
N ARG A 91 -5.26 1.37 13.68
CA ARG A 91 -4.72 0.84 14.93
C ARG A 91 -5.68 -0.19 15.53
N THR A 92 -5.15 -1.27 16.07
CA THR A 92 -5.92 -2.26 16.84
C THR A 92 -6.07 -1.81 18.31
N PRO A 93 -6.92 -2.48 19.11
CA PRO A 93 -6.99 -2.24 20.54
C PRO A 93 -5.72 -2.58 21.34
N ASP A 94 -4.84 -3.43 20.80
CA ASP A 94 -3.56 -3.79 21.46
C ASP A 94 -2.55 -2.63 21.43
N ASP A 95 -2.85 -1.54 20.71
CA ASP A 95 -2.09 -0.28 20.62
C ASP A 95 -0.65 -0.41 20.07
N ASN A 96 -0.14 -1.64 19.98
CA ASN A 96 1.16 -2.08 19.46
C ASN A 96 1.04 -2.78 18.10
N THR A 97 -0.17 -3.02 17.62
CA THR A 97 -0.43 -3.64 16.32
C THR A 97 -1.33 -2.74 15.46
N ALA A 98 -1.30 -2.96 14.15
CA ALA A 98 -2.16 -2.27 13.20
C ALA A 98 -2.76 -3.25 12.20
N ASN A 99 -3.99 -3.00 11.79
CA ASN A 99 -4.59 -3.62 10.63
C ASN A 99 -4.17 -2.84 9.38
N VAL A 100 -3.44 -3.51 8.50
CA VAL A 100 -3.03 -3.00 7.20
C VAL A 100 -3.91 -3.63 6.14
N THR A 101 -4.63 -2.81 5.38
CA THR A 101 -5.32 -3.22 4.17
C THR A 101 -4.44 -2.94 2.97
N LEU A 102 -4.20 -3.97 2.16
CA LEU A 102 -3.46 -3.87 0.92
C LEU A 102 -4.38 -3.63 -0.26
N GLY A 103 -3.88 -2.88 -1.22
CA GLY A 103 -4.43 -2.73 -2.56
C GLY A 103 -3.34 -2.90 -3.61
N LEU A 104 -3.62 -2.42 -4.82
CA LEU A 104 -2.73 -2.47 -5.97
C LEU A 104 -2.56 -1.09 -6.59
N CYS A 105 -1.33 -0.80 -7.04
CA CYS A 105 -1.06 0.42 -7.79
C CYS A 105 -1.58 0.31 -9.22
N GLY A 106 -2.55 1.17 -9.55
CA GLY A 106 -3.20 1.24 -10.87
C GLY A 106 -2.96 2.58 -11.58
N ILE A 107 -3.78 2.89 -12.58
CA ILE A 107 -3.66 4.14 -13.35
C ILE A 107 -3.79 5.36 -12.44
N GLY A 108 -2.94 6.36 -12.72
CA GLY A 108 -2.93 7.64 -12.02
C GLY A 108 -2.19 7.61 -10.68
N ALA A 109 -1.31 6.63 -10.46
CA ALA A 109 -0.46 6.53 -9.27
C ALA A 109 -1.30 6.44 -7.97
N LYS A 110 -2.42 5.70 -8.03
CA LYS A 110 -3.36 5.51 -6.92
C LYS A 110 -3.39 4.06 -6.47
N CYS A 111 -3.64 3.87 -5.18
CA CYS A 111 -3.76 2.57 -4.54
C CYS A 111 -5.23 2.16 -4.47
N TYR A 112 -5.60 1.11 -5.20
CA TYR A 112 -6.98 0.65 -5.33
C TYR A 112 -7.16 -0.74 -4.71
N LEU A 113 -8.31 -1.01 -4.12
CA LEU A 113 -8.65 -2.35 -3.63
C LEU A 113 -9.10 -3.28 -4.77
N TYR A 114 -9.87 -2.78 -5.74
CA TYR A 114 -10.50 -3.62 -6.78
C TYR A 114 -11.17 -4.87 -6.16
N ASP A 115 -11.01 -6.05 -6.78
CA ASP A 115 -11.45 -7.33 -6.20
C ASP A 115 -10.45 -7.89 -5.18
N PHE A 116 -9.34 -7.19 -4.93
CA PHE A 116 -8.29 -7.58 -4.01
C PHE A 116 -8.48 -6.89 -2.66
N ASN A 117 -9.12 -7.59 -1.73
CA ASN A 117 -9.21 -7.15 -0.34
C ASN A 117 -8.39 -8.09 0.54
N ALA A 118 -7.14 -7.73 0.80
CA ALA A 118 -6.29 -8.44 1.75
C ALA A 118 -5.98 -7.51 2.93
N SER A 119 -6.46 -7.89 4.11
CA SER A 119 -6.09 -7.23 5.36
C SER A 119 -5.25 -8.16 6.21
N MET A 120 -4.22 -7.61 6.84
CA MET A 120 -3.39 -8.33 7.80
C MET A 120 -3.12 -7.46 9.01
N GLU A 121 -3.00 -8.09 10.16
CA GLU A 121 -2.49 -7.43 11.36
C GLU A 121 -0.96 -7.45 11.33
N VAL A 122 -0.32 -6.35 11.71
CA VAL A 122 1.15 -6.20 11.71
C VAL A 122 1.63 -5.68 13.04
N ASP A 123 2.84 -6.07 13.42
CA ASP A 123 3.50 -5.60 14.63
C ASP A 123 4.15 -4.21 14.42
N LEU A 124 3.73 -3.20 15.19
CA LEU A 124 4.31 -1.86 15.14
C LEU A 124 5.56 -1.71 16.03
N ARG A 125 5.94 -2.74 16.80
CA ARG A 125 7.19 -2.73 17.57
C ARG A 125 8.42 -2.71 16.68
N ASP A 126 8.30 -3.15 15.41
CA ASP A 126 9.28 -2.82 14.38
C ASP A 126 9.19 -1.34 14.00
N LEU A 127 10.08 -0.54 14.60
CA LEU A 127 10.14 0.91 14.38
C LEU A 127 10.40 1.29 12.91
N ARG A 128 11.01 0.42 12.10
CA ARG A 128 11.20 0.69 10.67
C ARG A 128 9.88 0.56 9.94
N LEU A 129 9.11 -0.48 10.22
CA LEU A 129 7.78 -0.67 9.67
C LEU A 129 6.83 0.44 10.14
N ALA A 130 6.78 0.70 11.44
CA ALA A 130 5.97 1.76 12.04
C ALA A 130 6.24 3.14 11.41
N ARG A 131 7.51 3.49 11.16
CA ARG A 131 7.89 4.72 10.47
C ARG A 131 7.35 4.76 9.05
N ARG A 132 7.50 3.67 8.29
CA ARG A 132 7.06 3.61 6.90
C ARG A 132 5.52 3.65 6.79
N LEU A 133 4.81 3.00 7.69
CA LEU A 133 3.35 3.04 7.78
C LEU A 133 2.81 4.34 8.42
N ASN A 134 3.70 5.22 8.90
CA ASN A 134 3.36 6.42 9.66
C ASN A 134 2.42 6.13 10.85
N MET A 135 2.61 4.98 11.51
CA MET A 135 1.82 4.56 12.66
C MET A 135 2.74 3.94 13.73
N TYR A 136 2.90 4.65 14.85
CA TYR A 136 3.82 4.27 15.93
C TYR A 136 3.09 3.56 17.06
N PRO A 137 3.71 2.60 17.76
CA PRO A 137 3.11 1.98 18.95
C PRO A 137 2.84 3.07 20.00
N ARG A 138 1.74 2.95 20.76
CA ARG A 138 1.52 3.89 21.86
C ARG A 138 2.52 3.58 22.97
N PRO A 139 3.07 4.61 23.64
CA PRO A 139 3.86 4.37 24.83
C PRO A 139 2.97 3.67 25.87
N PRO A 140 3.53 2.74 26.67
CA PRO A 140 2.77 2.08 27.72
C PRO A 140 2.18 3.16 28.64
N CYS A 141 0.87 3.13 28.84
CA CYS A 141 0.20 3.99 29.82
C CYS A 141 0.65 3.55 31.21
N ILE A 142 1.72 4.15 31.73
CA ILE A 142 2.10 4.00 33.14
C ILE A 142 1.10 4.87 33.91
N ALA A 143 0.06 4.24 34.48
CA ALA A 143 -0.72 4.92 35.49
C ALA A 143 0.20 5.11 36.71
N PRO A 144 0.48 6.36 37.15
CA PRO A 144 1.12 6.52 38.44
C PRO A 144 0.18 5.96 39.50
N ASP A 145 0.68 5.06 40.36
CA ASP A 145 0.00 4.63 41.58
C ASP A 145 -0.17 5.87 42.46
N LEU A 146 -1.32 6.54 42.32
CA LEU A 146 -1.75 7.61 43.20
C LEU A 146 -2.40 6.95 44.40
N GLU A 147 -1.58 6.59 45.39
CA GLU A 147 -2.06 6.28 46.73
C GLU A 147 -2.62 7.56 47.35
N ALA A 148 -3.92 7.81 47.12
CA ALA A 148 -4.63 8.91 47.74
C ALA A 148 -4.80 8.60 49.24
N THR A 149 -3.93 9.17 50.08
CA THR A 149 -4.07 9.08 51.53
C THR A 149 -5.28 9.92 51.94
N PRO A 150 -6.32 9.34 52.57
CA PRO A 150 -7.45 10.12 53.04
C PRO A 150 -7.00 11.00 54.21
N THR A 151 -6.92 12.32 54.00
CA THR A 151 -6.81 13.27 55.11
C THR A 151 -8.11 13.26 55.89
N ILE A 152 -8.08 12.66 57.08
CA ILE A 152 -9.13 12.79 58.10
C ILE A 152 -9.06 14.24 58.62
N ARG A 153 -10.19 14.95 58.60
CA ARG A 153 -10.36 16.27 59.20
C ARG A 153 -11.53 16.23 60.17
#